data_AF-A0A7Y2AHT8-F1
#
_entry.id   AF-A0A7Y2AHT8-F1
#
_cell.length_a   1.000
_cell.length_b   1.000
_cell.length_c   1.000
_cell.angle_alpha   90.00
_cell.angle_beta   90.00
_cell.angle_gamma   90.00
#
_symmetry.space_group_name_H-M   'P 1'
#
loop_
_entity.id
_entity.type
_entity.pdbx_description
1 polymer ?
#
loop_
_entity_poly.entity_id
_entity_poly.type
_entity_poly.pdbx_seq_one_letter_code
_entity_poly.pdbx_strand_id
1 'polypeptide(L)'
;MLQILEGEVNLREETRVAQQAKEGMTDKDYNSEAVRLSETQDLLRDRTDQVVKRIGQLPNAEGFGKEIDLLTSVSSVMKEAVNLLALLNTGSETIAAETEAIELLLQCKRINPKGGGGGGTAPGGGGQGDTQDSALALIGAGVNAQEQRRASEVSQSTGESGRALPEEFRAGLDEYFSRLERIQ
;
A
#
# COMPACT_ATOMS: atom_id res chain seq x y z
N MET A 1 5.22 -3.43 -2.91
CA MET A 1 4.83 -2.12 -2.33
C MET A 1 3.39 -1.75 -2.61
N LEU A 2 2.95 -1.67 -3.87
CA LEU A 2 1.56 -1.32 -4.22
C LEU A 2 0.53 -2.21 -3.51
N GLN A 3 0.79 -3.52 -3.43
CA GLN A 3 -0.08 -4.47 -2.73
C GLN A 3 -0.15 -4.29 -1.20
N ILE A 4 0.86 -3.69 -0.57
CA ILE A 4 0.83 -3.41 0.88
C ILE A 4 -0.02 -2.17 1.12
N LEU A 5 0.21 -1.11 0.33
CA LEU A 5 -0.58 0.12 0.39
C LEU A 5 -2.06 -0.11 0.08
N GLU A 6 -2.37 -0.85 -0.98
CA GLU A 6 -3.75 -1.20 -1.32
C GLU A 6 -4.40 -2.04 -0.23
N GLY A 7 -3.67 -3.01 0.32
CA GLY A 7 -4.14 -3.80 1.47
C GLY A 7 -4.46 -2.93 2.68
N GLU A 8 -3.58 -1.98 3.01
CA GLU A 8 -3.77 -1.08 4.16
C GLU A 8 -4.97 -0.14 3.96
N VAL A 9 -5.15 0.39 2.74
CA VAL A 9 -6.30 1.24 2.40
C VAL A 9 -7.62 0.47 2.53
N ASN A 10 -7.66 -0.77 2.05
CA ASN A 10 -8.83 -1.63 2.15
C ASN A 10 -9.10 -2.00 3.62
N LEU A 11 -8.07 -2.37 4.36
CA LEU A 11 -8.18 -2.74 5.76
C LEU A 11 -8.74 -1.59 6.61
N ARG A 12 -8.26 -0.35 6.40
CA ARG A 12 -8.82 0.82 7.08
C ARG A 12 -10.31 1.03 6.80
N GLU A 13 -10.73 0.76 5.56
CA GLU A 13 -12.14 0.86 5.21
C GLU A 13 -12.96 -0.26 5.88
N GLU A 14 -12.44 -1.49 5.94
CA GLU A 14 -13.05 -2.59 6.69
C GLU A 14 -13.16 -2.29 8.19
N THR A 15 -12.10 -1.74 8.80
CA THR A 15 -12.10 -1.29 10.20
C THR A 15 -13.15 -0.21 10.46
N ARG A 16 -13.29 0.76 9.54
CA ARG A 16 -14.34 1.79 9.59
C ARG A 16 -15.75 1.18 9.51
N VAL A 17 -15.95 0.20 8.64
CA VAL A 17 -17.23 -0.52 8.51
C VAL A 17 -17.54 -1.32 9.77
N ALA A 18 -16.58 -2.07 10.30
CA ALA A 18 -16.75 -2.84 11.54
C ALA A 18 -17.12 -1.93 12.72
N GLN A 19 -16.50 -0.75 12.83
CA GLN A 19 -16.84 0.23 13.84
C GLN A 19 -18.26 0.78 13.70
N GLN A 20 -18.72 1.03 12.48
CA GLN A 20 -20.08 1.51 12.20
C GLN A 20 -21.14 0.44 12.46
N ALA A 21 -20.83 -0.81 12.14
CA ALA A 21 -21.72 -1.94 12.32
C ALA A 21 -21.81 -2.44 13.78
N LYS A 22 -20.89 -2.00 14.65
CA LYS A 22 -20.73 -2.48 16.03
C LYS A 22 -22.04 -2.57 16.82
N GLU A 23 -22.89 -1.56 16.77
CA GLU A 23 -24.17 -1.53 17.52
C GLU A 23 -25.20 -2.55 17.01
N GLY A 24 -25.08 -2.99 15.76
CA GLY A 24 -25.96 -3.97 15.13
C GLY A 24 -25.43 -5.40 15.16
N MET A 25 -24.21 -5.62 15.66
CA MET A 25 -23.56 -6.92 15.70
C MET A 25 -23.66 -7.55 17.09
N THR A 26 -23.57 -8.88 17.15
CA THR A 26 -23.36 -9.55 18.44
C THR A 26 -21.92 -9.36 18.89
N ASP A 27 -21.67 -9.41 20.21
CA ASP A 27 -20.29 -9.32 20.74
C ASP A 27 -19.38 -10.39 20.13
N LYS A 28 -19.89 -11.60 19.91
CA LYS A 28 -19.12 -12.68 19.29
C LYS A 28 -18.71 -12.35 17.86
N ASP A 29 -19.63 -11.82 17.07
CA ASP A 29 -19.37 -11.49 15.67
C ASP A 29 -18.41 -10.30 15.58
N TYR A 30 -18.61 -9.27 16.40
CA TYR A 30 -17.69 -8.13 16.49
C TYR A 30 -16.29 -8.56 16.90
N ASN A 31 -16.16 -9.45 17.89
CA ASN A 31 -14.87 -9.92 18.35
C ASN A 31 -14.15 -10.73 17.27
N SER A 32 -14.89 -11.59 16.57
CA SER A 32 -14.33 -12.39 15.47
C SER A 32 -13.85 -11.50 14.33
N GLU A 33 -14.60 -10.44 14.02
CA GLU A 33 -14.23 -9.48 12.98
C GLU A 33 -13.00 -8.66 13.38
N ALA A 34 -12.93 -8.14 14.61
CA ALA A 34 -11.77 -7.40 15.08
C ALA A 34 -10.49 -8.26 15.09
N VAL A 35 -10.60 -9.56 15.44
CA VAL A 35 -9.49 -10.52 15.32
C VAL A 35 -9.07 -10.72 13.87
N ARG A 36 -10.03 -10.90 12.94
CA ARG A 36 -9.73 -11.03 11.50
C ARG A 36 -9.01 -9.79 10.94
N LEU A 37 -9.46 -8.60 11.34
CA LEU A 37 -8.81 -7.33 10.98
C LEU A 37 -7.39 -7.27 11.54
N SER A 38 -7.21 -7.65 12.81
CA SER A 38 -5.89 -7.72 13.46
C SER A 38 -4.94 -8.65 12.72
N GLU A 39 -5.40 -9.85 12.33
CA GLU A 39 -4.61 -10.82 11.58
C GLU A 39 -4.23 -10.28 10.19
N THR A 40 -5.16 -9.56 9.54
CA THR A 40 -4.91 -8.93 8.25
C THR A 40 -3.86 -7.82 8.36
N GLN A 41 -3.94 -6.97 9.39
CA GLN A 41 -2.93 -5.96 9.69
C GLN A 41 -1.56 -6.59 9.94
N ASP A 42 -1.51 -7.70 10.69
CA ASP A 42 -0.28 -8.42 11.03
C ASP A 42 0.40 -8.97 9.77
N LEU A 43 -0.37 -9.53 8.84
CA LEU A 43 0.12 -9.98 7.54
C LEU A 43 0.70 -8.83 6.70
N LEU A 44 0.09 -7.64 6.73
CA LEU A 44 0.60 -6.47 6.02
C LEU A 44 1.90 -5.95 6.65
N ARG A 45 1.99 -5.94 7.98
CA ARG A 45 3.22 -5.63 8.72
C ARG A 45 4.34 -6.59 8.34
N ASP A 46 4.09 -7.90 8.40
CA ASP A 46 5.09 -8.93 8.09
C ASP A 46 5.59 -8.80 6.65
N ARG A 47 4.71 -8.44 5.71
CA ARG A 47 5.13 -8.14 4.32
C ARG A 47 6.04 -6.92 4.24
N THR A 48 5.78 -5.88 5.04
CA THR A 48 6.66 -4.70 5.16
C THR A 48 8.03 -5.09 5.72
N ASP A 49 8.07 -5.88 6.79
CA ASP A 49 9.33 -6.38 7.38
C ASP A 49 10.14 -7.23 6.40
N GLN A 50 9.46 -8.06 5.61
CA GLN A 50 10.12 -8.82 4.54
C GLN A 50 10.72 -7.92 3.47
N VAL A 51 10.10 -6.78 3.14
CA VAL A 51 10.69 -5.80 2.21
C VAL A 51 11.94 -5.19 2.83
N VAL A 52 11.89 -4.75 4.08
CA VAL A 52 13.06 -4.22 4.82
C VAL A 52 14.22 -5.22 4.78
N LYS A 53 13.94 -6.48 5.14
CA LYS A 53 14.94 -7.56 5.11
C LYS A 53 15.55 -7.76 3.73
N ARG A 54 14.74 -7.73 2.67
CA ARG A 54 15.22 -7.86 1.28
C ARG A 54 16.10 -6.67 0.88
N ILE A 55 15.77 -5.44 1.30
CA ILE A 55 16.59 -4.25 1.02
C ILE A 55 17.96 -4.40 1.71
N GLY A 56 17.98 -4.82 2.98
CA GLY A 56 19.20 -5.03 3.74
C GLY A 56 20.11 -6.14 3.20
N GLN A 57 19.59 -7.02 2.33
CA GLN A 57 20.35 -8.09 1.68
C GLN A 57 20.88 -7.69 0.29
N LEU A 58 20.59 -6.50 -0.20
CA LEU A 58 21.11 -6.03 -1.48
C LEU A 58 22.63 -5.79 -1.40
N PRO A 59 23.40 -6.04 -2.48
CA PRO A 59 24.85 -5.79 -2.52
C PRO A 59 25.27 -4.35 -2.19
N ASN A 60 24.36 -3.39 -2.30
CA ASN A 60 24.55 -1.97 -2.00
C ASN A 60 23.60 -1.48 -0.88
N ALA A 61 23.26 -2.35 0.08
CA ALA A 61 22.33 -2.06 1.18
C ALA A 61 22.67 -0.78 1.97
N GLU A 62 23.96 -0.45 2.10
CA GLU A 62 24.46 0.76 2.78
C GLU A 62 23.86 2.06 2.19
N GLY A 63 23.50 2.04 0.90
CA GLY A 63 22.88 3.18 0.22
C GLY A 63 21.39 3.38 0.51
N PHE A 64 20.73 2.46 1.24
CA PHE A 64 19.27 2.45 1.45
C PHE A 64 18.85 2.64 2.90
N GLY A 65 19.73 3.19 3.75
CA GLY A 65 19.41 3.42 5.16
C GLY A 65 18.12 4.20 5.36
N LYS A 66 17.89 5.26 4.57
CA LYS A 66 16.67 6.08 4.67
C LYS A 66 15.40 5.29 4.34
N GLU A 67 15.42 4.46 3.30
CA GLU A 67 14.28 3.62 2.93
C GLU A 67 14.03 2.52 3.97
N ILE A 68 15.08 1.92 4.51
CA ILE A 68 14.99 0.95 5.61
C ILE A 68 14.36 1.60 6.84
N ASP A 69 14.81 2.78 7.23
CA ASP A 69 14.30 3.51 8.39
C ASP A 69 12.81 3.84 8.21
N LEU A 70 12.42 4.34 7.05
CA LEU A 70 11.03 4.72 6.78
C LEU A 70 10.11 3.49 6.77
N LEU A 71 10.51 2.39 6.14
CA LEU A 71 9.73 1.14 6.15
C LEU A 71 9.68 0.48 7.53
N THR A 72 10.72 0.67 8.35
CA THR A 72 10.72 0.24 9.76
C THR A 72 9.70 1.05 10.57
N SER A 73 9.61 2.37 10.33
CA SER A 73 8.57 3.21 10.94
C SER A 73 7.16 2.78 10.52
N VAL A 74 6.95 2.46 9.23
CA VAL A 74 5.67 1.88 8.75
C VAL A 74 5.34 0.62 9.54
N SER A 75 6.29 -0.32 9.67
CA SER A 75 6.08 -1.57 10.41
C SER A 75 5.73 -1.32 11.89
N SER A 76 6.36 -0.33 12.52
CA SER A 76 6.06 0.07 13.90
C SER A 76 4.62 0.56 14.07
N VAL A 77 4.14 1.42 13.16
CA VAL A 77 2.76 1.94 13.20
C VAL A 77 1.76 0.83 12.89
N MET A 78 2.04 -0.03 11.91
CA MET A 78 1.21 -1.21 11.63
C MET A 78 1.11 -2.14 12.84
N LYS A 79 2.20 -2.32 13.60
CA LYS A 79 2.21 -3.10 14.84
C LYS A 79 1.32 -2.48 15.92
N GLU A 80 1.27 -1.15 16.00
CA GLU A 80 0.34 -0.46 16.90
C GLU A 80 -1.11 -0.75 16.50
N ALA A 81 -1.45 -0.65 15.22
CA ALA A 81 -2.78 -1.02 14.71
C ALA A 81 -3.13 -2.49 15.02
N VAL A 82 -2.19 -3.45 14.87
CA VAL A 82 -2.39 -4.85 15.29
C VAL A 82 -2.78 -4.92 16.77
N ASN A 83 -2.04 -4.24 17.64
CA ASN A 83 -2.29 -4.32 19.08
C ASN A 83 -3.66 -3.74 19.45
N LEU A 84 -4.07 -2.65 18.80
CA LEU A 84 -5.38 -2.03 19.02
C LEU A 84 -6.52 -2.96 18.54
N LEU A 85 -6.40 -3.54 17.34
CA LEU A 85 -7.38 -4.49 16.80
C LEU A 85 -7.47 -5.76 17.66
N ALA A 86 -6.34 -6.27 18.16
CA ALA A 86 -6.29 -7.40 19.08
C ALA A 86 -6.99 -7.10 20.43
N LEU A 87 -7.06 -5.83 20.83
CA LEU A 87 -7.86 -5.36 21.97
C LEU A 87 -9.32 -5.07 21.62
N LEU A 88 -9.77 -5.49 20.43
CA LEU A 88 -11.13 -5.29 19.93
C LEU A 88 -11.48 -3.81 19.74
N ASN A 89 -10.46 -2.97 19.54
CA ASN A 89 -10.63 -1.55 19.26
C ASN A 89 -10.62 -1.34 17.74
N THR A 90 -11.79 -1.09 17.17
CA THR A 90 -11.95 -0.62 15.77
C THR A 90 -12.20 0.89 15.70
N GLY A 91 -12.01 1.61 16.82
CA GLY A 91 -12.36 3.01 16.98
C GLY A 91 -11.43 3.97 16.23
N SER A 92 -11.60 5.26 16.51
CA SER A 92 -10.84 6.34 15.87
C SER A 92 -9.33 6.22 16.04
N GLU A 93 -8.88 5.65 17.15
CA GLU A 93 -7.45 5.43 17.45
C GLU A 93 -6.83 4.45 16.43
N THR A 94 -7.48 3.30 16.22
CA THR A 94 -7.05 2.29 15.25
C THR A 94 -7.06 2.83 13.83
N ILE A 95 -8.15 3.50 13.43
CA ILE A 95 -8.29 4.10 12.11
C ILE A 95 -7.21 5.17 11.87
N ALA A 96 -6.84 5.92 12.91
CA ALA A 96 -5.76 6.89 12.83
C ALA A 96 -4.39 6.21 12.62
N ALA A 97 -4.09 5.14 13.36
CA ALA A 97 -2.87 4.37 13.17
C ALA A 97 -2.76 3.77 11.75
N GLU A 98 -3.83 3.15 11.24
CA GLU A 98 -3.89 2.67 9.86
C GLU A 98 -3.72 3.81 8.84
N THR A 99 -4.27 4.99 9.12
CA THR A 99 -4.10 6.19 8.28
C THR A 99 -2.64 6.66 8.25
N GLU A 100 -1.98 6.70 9.40
CA GLU A 100 -0.56 7.05 9.51
C GLU A 100 0.32 6.05 8.75
N ALA A 101 0.03 4.74 8.85
CA ALA A 101 0.72 3.71 8.09
C ALA A 101 0.59 3.96 6.57
N ILE A 102 -0.61 4.28 6.08
CA ILE A 102 -0.86 4.64 4.66
C ILE A 102 -0.04 5.86 4.25
N GLU A 103 0.01 6.89 5.08
CA GLU A 103 0.77 8.12 4.77
C GLU A 103 2.28 7.84 4.68
N LEU A 104 2.83 7.07 5.61
CA LEU A 104 4.23 6.66 5.57
C LEU A 104 4.54 5.78 4.35
N LEU A 105 3.64 4.85 4.00
CA LEU A 105 3.75 4.03 2.79
C LEU A 105 3.74 4.88 1.50
N LEU A 106 2.93 5.94 1.46
CA LEU A 106 2.92 6.90 0.34
C LEU A 106 4.23 7.69 0.27
N GLN A 107 4.81 8.07 1.41
CA GLN A 107 6.12 8.71 1.46
C GLN A 107 7.23 7.79 0.91
N CYS A 108 7.23 6.50 1.28
CA CYS A 108 8.13 5.48 0.71
C CYS A 108 8.05 5.44 -0.81
N LYS A 109 6.83 5.52 -1.38
CA LYS A 109 6.62 5.51 -2.83
C LYS A 109 7.19 6.76 -3.51
N ARG A 110 7.15 7.92 -2.85
CA ARG A 110 7.64 9.20 -3.39
C ARG A 110 9.17 9.31 -3.43
N ILE A 111 9.88 8.55 -2.59
CA ILE A 111 11.36 8.49 -2.59
C ILE A 111 11.91 7.81 -3.87
N ASN A 112 11.05 7.19 -4.68
CA ASN A 112 11.44 6.56 -5.93
C ASN A 112 11.77 7.59 -7.04
N PRO A 113 13.04 7.76 -7.47
CA PRO A 113 13.48 8.85 -8.35
C PRO A 113 13.03 8.74 -9.81
N LYS A 114 12.32 7.67 -10.21
CA LYS A 114 11.77 7.50 -11.57
C LYS A 114 10.40 8.14 -11.81
N GLY A 115 9.87 8.91 -10.84
CA GLY A 115 8.69 9.76 -11.03
C GLY A 115 9.05 11.13 -11.59
N GLY A 116 9.30 11.22 -12.89
CA GLY A 116 9.41 12.52 -13.58
C GLY A 116 8.09 13.29 -13.53
N GLY A 117 8.14 14.56 -13.11
CA GLY A 117 7.04 15.51 -13.25
C GLY A 117 6.72 16.26 -11.95
N GLY A 118 7.41 17.38 -11.73
CA GLY A 118 7.07 18.32 -10.66
C GLY A 118 8.07 19.46 -10.60
N GLY A 119 7.74 20.57 -11.26
CA GLY A 119 8.59 21.76 -11.36
C GLY A 119 9.06 22.30 -10.01
N GLY A 120 10.34 22.61 -9.94
CA GLY A 120 10.96 23.37 -8.86
C GLY A 120 11.95 24.35 -9.45
N THR A 121 11.57 25.63 -9.53
CA THR A 121 12.49 26.74 -9.71
C THR A 121 13.32 26.91 -8.44
N ALA A 122 14.65 26.89 -8.61
CA ALA A 122 15.71 27.39 -7.73
C ALA A 122 16.38 26.40 -6.75
N PRO A 123 17.71 26.57 -6.54
CA PRO A 123 18.64 25.49 -6.22
C PRO A 123 19.18 25.57 -4.78
N GLY A 124 19.43 24.42 -4.15
CA GLY A 124 20.18 24.41 -2.90
C GLY A 124 20.08 23.12 -2.11
N GLY A 125 21.12 22.31 -2.20
CA GLY A 125 21.65 21.62 -1.02
C GLY A 125 21.22 20.17 -0.78
N GLY A 126 22.16 19.26 -1.08
CA GLY A 126 22.57 18.24 -0.11
C GLY A 126 21.93 16.86 -0.24
N GLY A 127 22.70 15.91 -0.77
CA GLY A 127 22.43 14.49 -0.57
C GLY A 127 22.94 13.60 -1.71
N GLN A 128 24.25 13.42 -1.79
CA GLN A 128 24.87 12.46 -2.70
C GLN A 128 24.70 11.04 -2.12
N GLY A 129 23.55 10.43 -2.41
CA GLY A 129 23.41 8.98 -2.42
C GLY A 129 23.53 8.54 -3.87
N ASP A 130 24.59 7.81 -4.22
CA ASP A 130 24.92 7.41 -5.60
C ASP A 130 23.98 6.34 -6.18
N THR A 131 22.93 5.93 -5.44
CA THR A 131 21.95 5.00 -5.98
C THR A 131 20.91 5.73 -6.82
N GLN A 132 21.09 5.71 -8.14
CA GLN A 132 20.16 6.31 -9.10
C GLN A 132 18.77 5.64 -9.12
N ASP A 133 18.62 4.46 -8.50
CA ASP A 133 17.38 3.70 -8.37
C ASP A 133 17.03 3.49 -6.89
N SER A 134 15.78 3.73 -6.48
CA SER A 134 15.34 3.40 -5.11
C SER A 134 15.41 1.90 -4.85
N ALA A 135 15.68 1.51 -3.60
CA ALA A 135 15.67 0.12 -3.15
C ALA A 135 14.42 -0.64 -3.59
N LEU A 136 13.28 0.05 -3.55
CA LEU A 136 11.98 -0.50 -3.94
C LEU A 136 11.89 -0.80 -5.43
N ALA A 137 12.56 -0.02 -6.28
CA ALA A 137 12.65 -0.28 -7.72
C ALA A 137 13.54 -1.49 -8.01
N LEU A 138 14.63 -1.69 -7.24
CA LEU A 138 15.51 -2.83 -7.39
C LEU A 138 14.85 -4.14 -6.96
N ILE A 139 14.09 -4.12 -5.85
CA ILE A 139 13.30 -5.28 -5.42
C ILE A 139 12.14 -5.55 -6.38
N GLY A 140 11.47 -4.50 -6.87
CA GLY A 140 10.37 -4.65 -7.83
C GLY A 140 10.82 -5.21 -9.20
N ALA A 141 12.03 -4.86 -9.64
CA ALA A 141 12.65 -5.39 -10.85
C ALA A 141 13.18 -6.83 -10.71
N GLY A 142 13.38 -7.30 -9.48
CA GLY A 142 14.11 -8.54 -9.18
C GLY A 142 13.31 -9.84 -9.26
N VAL A 143 12.04 -9.84 -9.70
CA VAL A 143 11.17 -11.04 -9.61
C VAL A 143 10.62 -11.54 -10.95
N ASN A 144 11.04 -10.99 -12.09
CA ASN A 144 10.69 -11.55 -13.41
C ASN A 144 11.88 -11.50 -14.38
N ALA A 145 12.57 -12.63 -14.53
CA ALA A 145 13.60 -12.84 -15.56
C ALA A 145 13.04 -12.79 -17.01
N GLN A 146 11.74 -12.53 -17.16
CA GLN A 146 11.00 -12.42 -18.42
C GLN A 146 10.33 -11.03 -18.58
N GLU A 147 10.57 -10.07 -17.69
CA GLU A 147 9.96 -8.73 -17.83
C GLU A 147 10.62 -7.98 -19.01
N GLN A 148 10.03 -8.11 -20.20
CA GLN A 148 10.28 -7.18 -21.29
C GLN A 148 9.65 -5.84 -20.91
N ARG A 149 10.44 -4.94 -20.30
CA ARG A 149 10.08 -3.53 -20.20
C ARG A 149 9.98 -2.95 -21.61
N ARG A 150 8.78 -2.96 -22.18
CA ARG A 150 8.48 -2.07 -23.30
C ARG A 150 8.53 -0.65 -22.73
N ALA A 151 9.49 0.14 -23.20
CA ALA A 151 9.50 1.57 -23.02
C ALA A 151 8.27 2.11 -23.76
N SER A 152 7.14 2.20 -23.06
CA SER A 152 6.01 2.95 -23.57
C SER A 152 6.33 4.42 -23.37
N GLU A 153 6.92 5.02 -24.40
CA GLU A 153 6.96 6.46 -24.60
C GLU A 153 5.52 6.93 -24.80
N VAL A 154 4.74 6.99 -23.71
CA VAL A 154 3.40 7.56 -23.74
C VAL A 154 3.57 9.05 -23.54
N SER A 155 3.57 9.77 -24.66
CA SER A 155 3.27 11.20 -24.68
C SER A 155 1.87 11.39 -24.06
N GLN A 156 1.83 11.68 -22.77
CA GLN A 156 0.61 12.10 -22.07
C GLN A 156 0.33 13.56 -22.46
N SER A 157 -0.37 13.75 -23.57
CA SER A 157 -1.14 14.98 -23.81
C SER A 157 -2.46 14.85 -23.04
N THR A 158 -2.54 15.40 -21.84
CA THR A 158 -3.84 15.56 -21.17
C THR A 158 -4.57 16.73 -21.79
N GLY A 159 -5.48 16.43 -22.71
CA GLY A 159 -6.51 17.33 -23.21
C GLY A 159 -7.89 16.78 -22.84
N GLU A 160 -8.57 17.54 -21.99
CA GLU A 160 -10.02 17.68 -21.80
C GLU A 160 -11.03 16.53 -22.08
N SER A 161 -11.94 16.42 -21.11
CA SER A 161 -13.36 16.05 -21.24
C SER A 161 -13.76 14.57 -21.19
N GLY A 162 -14.69 14.29 -20.27
CA GLY A 162 -15.22 12.97 -19.96
C GLY A 162 -15.95 12.28 -21.11
N ARG A 163 -15.93 10.95 -21.07
CA ARG A 163 -16.79 10.07 -21.85
C ARG A 163 -17.24 8.92 -20.96
N ALA A 164 -18.55 8.72 -20.90
CA ALA A 164 -19.20 7.60 -20.23
C ALA A 164 -18.62 6.27 -20.75
N LEU A 165 -18.46 5.32 -19.83
CA LEU A 165 -17.92 3.99 -20.13
C LEU A 165 -18.74 3.31 -21.25
N PRO A 166 -18.11 2.73 -22.29
CA PRO A 166 -18.82 2.00 -23.34
C PRO A 166 -19.56 0.77 -22.77
N GLU A 167 -20.74 0.48 -23.30
CA GLU A 167 -21.68 -0.52 -22.78
C GLU A 167 -21.08 -1.93 -22.66
N GLU A 168 -20.12 -2.24 -23.53
CA GLU A 168 -19.43 -3.54 -23.59
C GLU A 168 -18.53 -3.77 -22.36
N PHE A 169 -18.02 -2.70 -21.74
CA PHE A 169 -17.25 -2.78 -20.50
C PHE A 169 -18.15 -2.93 -19.27
N ARG A 170 -19.42 -2.51 -19.32
CA ARG A 170 -20.41 -2.79 -18.26
C ARG A 170 -20.86 -4.24 -18.29
N ALA A 171 -21.19 -4.76 -19.48
CA ALA A 171 -21.67 -6.14 -19.62
C ALA A 171 -20.62 -7.17 -19.15
N GLY A 172 -19.33 -6.93 -19.44
CA GLY A 172 -18.25 -7.81 -18.99
C GLY A 172 -18.03 -7.79 -17.47
N LEU A 173 -18.30 -6.66 -16.81
CA LEU A 173 -18.20 -6.56 -15.34
C LEU A 173 -19.39 -7.24 -14.66
N ASP A 174 -20.62 -7.05 -15.17
CA ASP A 174 -21.81 -7.71 -14.63
C ASP A 174 -21.74 -9.24 -14.76
N GLU A 175 -21.17 -9.76 -15.85
CA GLU A 175 -20.94 -11.21 -16.03
C GLU A 175 -19.88 -11.76 -15.05
N TYR A 176 -18.83 -10.97 -14.74
CA TYR A 176 -17.81 -11.34 -13.76
C TYR A 176 -18.38 -11.41 -12.34
N PHE A 177 -19.20 -10.42 -11.93
CA PHE A 177 -19.86 -10.42 -10.63
C PHE A 177 -20.89 -11.55 -10.48
N SER A 178 -21.68 -11.82 -11.53
CA SER A 178 -22.65 -12.92 -11.54
C SER A 178 -22.00 -14.30 -11.42
N ARG A 179 -20.74 -14.43 -11.85
CA ARG A 179 -19.98 -15.69 -11.76
C ARG A 179 -19.36 -15.89 -10.38
N LEU A 180 -19.05 -14.82 -9.66
CA LEU A 180 -18.59 -14.87 -8.27
C LEU A 180 -19.73 -15.18 -7.30
N GLU A 181 -20.95 -14.70 -7.57
CA GLU A 181 -22.14 -14.99 -6.72
C GLU A 181 -22.69 -16.41 -6.88
N ARG A 182 -22.30 -17.15 -7.94
CA ARG A 182 -22.70 -18.55 -8.16
C ARG A 182 -21.73 -19.59 -7.60
N ILE A 183 -20.67 -19.19 -6.91
CA ILE A 183 -19.74 -20.11 -6.21
C ILE A 183 -20.06 -20.14 -4.70
N GLN A 184 -21.35 -20.25 -4.38
CA GLN A 184 -21.86 -20.79 -3.11
C GLN A 184 -22.94 -21.84 -3.40
#